data_AF-A0A925ZIT1-F1
#
_entry.id   AF-A0A925ZIT1-F1
#
_cell.length_a   1.000
_cell.length_b   1.000
_cell.length_c   1.000
_cell.angle_alpha   90.00
_cell.angle_beta   90.00
_cell.angle_gamma   90.00
#
_symmetry.space_group_name_H-M   'P 1'
#
loop_
_entity.id
_entity.type
_entity.pdbx_description
1 polymer ?
#
loop_
_entity_poly.entity_id
_entity_poly.type
_entity_poly.pdbx_seq_one_letter_code
_entity_poly.pdbx_strand_id
1 'polypeptide(L)'
;LLTVVLVEALTKSRRVKQDSAIGLVFPALFAIGVLVISKYFANVHIDTDAVLYGEIAFAPFDTFVVNGQDLGPQSLWVLSGLTVLNALFIAAFYKELKLSTFDAGLAATLGFVPAVLHYLLMALVAVTTVGAFSAVGAILSVALIIVPPVSASMLTRRLPALIGVSMAIGAGSALAGYALASYWNVSISGMIATTLGGVFGGVLLFAPTQGLIAQAIRRRQQRTQFATEMLVVHLATHEATPQQEQESTLLHLEQELGWQTDRAAQIVAKARQLGLVLYQDGALALTPSGKTLATTVAAR
;
A
#
# COMPACT_ATOMS: atom_id res chain seq x y z
N LEU A 1 -24.85 1.45 -1.45
CA LEU A 1 -25.09 2.41 -2.56
C LEU A 1 -25.44 3.80 -2.05
N LEU A 2 -26.48 3.97 -1.21
CA LEU A 2 -26.86 5.28 -0.64
C LEU A 2 -25.68 6.03 0.01
N THR A 3 -24.90 5.36 0.85
CA THR A 3 -23.71 5.94 1.49
C THR A 3 -22.70 6.49 0.48
N VAL A 4 -22.42 5.74 -0.59
CA VAL A 4 -21.47 6.15 -1.64
C VAL A 4 -21.97 7.40 -2.35
N VAL A 5 -23.25 7.42 -2.73
CA VAL A 5 -23.88 8.57 -3.40
C VAL A 5 -23.82 9.81 -2.51
N LEU A 6 -24.12 9.67 -1.22
CA LEU A 6 -24.11 10.79 -0.28
C LEU A 6 -22.69 11.33 -0.04
N VAL A 7 -21.71 10.45 0.21
CA VAL A 7 -20.31 10.84 0.39
C VAL A 7 -19.78 11.55 -0.85
N GLU A 8 -20.10 11.02 -2.03
CA GLU A 8 -19.63 11.61 -3.28
C GLU A 8 -20.32 12.93 -3.60
N ALA A 9 -21.63 13.06 -3.35
CA ALA A 9 -22.35 14.31 -3.51
C ALA A 9 -21.76 15.42 -2.61
N LEU A 10 -21.45 15.09 -1.35
CA LEU A 10 -20.76 15.99 -0.42
C LEU A 10 -19.36 16.35 -0.91
N THR A 11 -18.59 15.38 -1.41
CA THR A 11 -17.23 15.62 -1.90
C THR A 11 -17.21 16.46 -3.19
N LYS A 12 -18.12 16.20 -4.14
CA LYS A 12 -18.30 16.97 -5.37
C LYS A 12 -18.70 18.42 -5.12
N SER A 13 -19.40 18.70 -4.01
CA SER A 13 -19.73 20.07 -3.64
C SER A 13 -18.50 20.95 -3.35
N ARG A 14 -17.31 20.36 -3.21
CA ARG A 14 -16.04 20.99 -2.79
C ARG A 14 -16.08 21.70 -1.43
N ARG A 15 -17.19 21.61 -0.68
CA ARG A 15 -17.35 22.20 0.64
C ARG A 15 -16.75 21.35 1.76
N VAL A 16 -16.64 20.05 1.52
CA VAL A 16 -16.22 19.06 2.53
C VAL A 16 -15.17 18.15 1.90
N LYS A 17 -14.08 17.89 2.62
CA LYS A 17 -13.04 16.93 2.20
C LYS A 17 -13.62 15.51 2.22
N GLN A 18 -13.12 14.61 1.38
CA GLN A 18 -13.62 13.24 1.28
C GLN A 18 -13.63 12.51 2.63
N ASP A 19 -12.55 12.63 3.41
CA ASP A 19 -12.45 12.01 4.74
C ASP A 19 -13.51 12.54 5.71
N SER A 20 -13.79 13.85 5.66
CA SER A 20 -14.83 14.49 6.44
C SER A 20 -16.24 14.09 5.97
N ALA A 21 -16.44 13.90 4.67
CA ALA A 21 -17.72 13.43 4.12
C ALA A 21 -18.03 12.00 4.57
N ILE A 22 -17.04 11.11 4.54
CA ILE A 22 -17.16 9.75 5.09
C ILE A 22 -17.49 9.81 6.58
N GLY A 23 -16.75 10.64 7.33
CA GLY A 23 -16.95 10.85 8.77
C GLY A 23 -18.28 11.48 9.16
N LEU A 24 -18.99 12.15 8.24
CA LEU A 24 -20.33 12.71 8.48
C LEU A 24 -21.44 11.71 8.11
N VAL A 25 -21.34 11.14 6.92
CA VAL A 25 -22.40 10.31 6.35
C VAL A 25 -22.51 8.98 7.10
N PHE A 26 -21.38 8.37 7.45
CA PHE A 26 -21.38 7.05 8.10
C PHE A 26 -22.05 7.10 9.48
N PRO A 27 -21.68 8.01 10.41
CA PRO A 27 -22.38 8.11 11.70
C PRO A 27 -23.84 8.51 11.58
N ALA A 28 -24.20 9.37 10.62
CA ALA A 28 -25.60 9.76 10.40
C ALA A 28 -26.47 8.57 9.98
N LEU A 29 -26.03 7.80 8.98
CA LEU A 29 -26.75 6.60 8.54
C LEU A 29 -26.73 5.51 9.61
N PHE A 30 -25.64 5.36 10.35
CA PHE A 30 -25.54 4.44 11.47
C PHE A 30 -26.55 4.80 12.58
N ALA A 31 -26.63 6.08 12.97
CA ALA A 31 -27.59 6.56 13.96
C ALA A 31 -29.04 6.33 13.51
N ILE A 32 -29.35 6.56 12.22
CA ILE A 32 -30.66 6.23 11.65
C ILE A 32 -30.94 4.73 11.75
N GLY A 33 -29.97 3.89 11.38
CA GLY A 33 -30.09 2.43 11.47
C GLY A 33 -30.35 1.95 12.90
N VAL A 34 -29.60 2.47 13.87
CA VAL A 34 -29.78 2.18 15.30
C VAL A 34 -31.17 2.63 15.75
N LEU A 35 -31.64 3.83 15.41
CA LEU A 35 -32.98 4.30 15.76
C LEU A 35 -34.09 3.40 15.22
N VAL A 36 -33.95 2.91 13.98
CA VAL A 36 -34.91 1.98 13.37
C VAL A 36 -34.91 0.63 14.12
N ILE A 37 -33.73 0.09 14.41
CA ILE A 37 -33.59 -1.18 15.15
C ILE A 37 -34.16 -1.03 16.57
N SER A 38 -33.78 0.02 17.30
CA SER A 38 -34.27 0.27 18.66
C SER A 38 -35.78 0.51 18.71
N LYS A 39 -36.39 1.05 17.65
CA LYS A 39 -37.84 1.30 17.62
C LYS A 39 -38.66 0.10 17.21
N TYR A 40 -38.20 -0.68 16.22
CA TYR A 40 -39.01 -1.73 15.58
C TYR A 40 -38.53 -3.15 15.87
N PHE A 41 -37.29 -3.32 16.32
CA PHE A 41 -36.63 -4.63 16.47
C PHE A 41 -36.00 -4.82 17.86
N ALA A 42 -36.41 -4.04 18.87
CA ALA A 42 -35.85 -4.09 20.23
C ALA A 42 -35.91 -5.49 20.89
N ASN A 43 -36.81 -6.37 20.43
CA ASN A 43 -36.97 -7.72 20.94
C ASN A 43 -36.23 -8.81 20.11
N VAL A 44 -35.51 -8.43 19.06
CA VAL A 44 -34.70 -9.36 18.27
C VAL A 44 -33.29 -9.37 18.84
N HIS A 45 -32.84 -10.52 19.34
CA HIS A 45 -31.45 -10.74 19.73
C HIS A 45 -30.62 -10.84 18.46
N ILE A 46 -30.09 -9.70 17.99
CA ILE A 46 -29.12 -9.67 16.90
C ILE A 46 -27.79 -10.13 17.51
N ASP A 47 -27.35 -11.32 17.14
CA ASP A 47 -26.01 -11.80 17.48
C ASP A 47 -24.99 -10.95 16.71
N THR A 48 -24.35 -10.02 17.41
CA THR A 48 -23.36 -9.11 16.85
C THR A 48 -22.13 -9.88 16.36
N ASP A 49 -21.82 -11.03 16.95
CA ASP A 49 -20.67 -11.84 16.57
C ASP A 49 -20.94 -12.54 15.23
N ALA A 50 -22.14 -13.07 15.04
CA ALA A 50 -22.58 -13.63 13.77
C ALA A 50 -22.56 -12.59 12.62
N VAL A 51 -22.92 -11.33 12.91
CA VAL A 51 -22.93 -10.24 11.92
C VAL A 51 -21.53 -9.68 11.63
N LEU A 52 -20.68 -9.53 12.66
CA LEU A 52 -19.37 -8.89 12.53
C LEU A 52 -18.31 -9.85 11.99
N TYR A 53 -18.23 -11.05 12.56
CA TYR A 53 -17.22 -12.04 12.19
C TYR A 53 -17.65 -12.87 11.00
N GLY A 54 -18.96 -13.07 10.81
CA GLY A 54 -19.50 -14.01 9.84
C GLY A 54 -19.11 -15.44 10.20
N GLU A 55 -20.05 -16.35 10.14
CA GLU A 55 -19.78 -17.76 10.42
C GLU A 55 -19.57 -18.53 9.12
N ILE A 56 -18.39 -18.37 8.52
CA ILE A 56 -17.97 -19.16 7.34
C ILE A 56 -18.07 -20.66 7.63
N ALA A 57 -17.90 -21.05 8.89
CA ALA A 57 -18.08 -22.41 9.36
C ALA A 57 -19.49 -22.96 9.07
N PHE A 58 -20.52 -22.10 9.01
CA PHE A 58 -21.88 -22.51 8.71
C PHE A 58 -22.24 -22.51 7.22
N ALA A 59 -21.40 -21.92 6.36
CA ALA A 59 -21.64 -21.89 4.92
C ALA A 59 -21.92 -23.27 4.30
N PRO A 60 -21.27 -24.38 4.73
CA PRO A 60 -21.58 -25.72 4.21
C PRO A 60 -22.99 -26.22 4.50
N PHE A 61 -23.66 -25.70 5.53
CA PHE A 61 -24.99 -26.16 5.96
C PHE A 61 -26.14 -25.36 5.33
N ASP A 62 -25.85 -24.16 4.80
CA ASP A 62 -26.82 -23.36 4.05
C ASP A 62 -26.76 -23.75 2.57
N THR A 63 -27.47 -24.83 2.22
CA THR A 63 -27.38 -25.44 0.90
C THR A 63 -28.47 -24.97 -0.06
N PHE A 64 -28.09 -24.85 -1.33
CA PHE A 64 -28.99 -24.45 -2.39
C PHE A 64 -29.67 -25.68 -3.02
N VAL A 65 -30.94 -25.88 -2.67
CA VAL A 65 -31.73 -27.02 -3.16
C VAL A 65 -32.58 -26.60 -4.35
N VAL A 66 -32.38 -27.26 -5.51
CA VAL A 66 -33.18 -27.05 -6.71
C VAL A 66 -33.74 -28.39 -7.17
N ASN A 67 -35.06 -28.46 -7.37
CA ASN A 67 -35.76 -29.68 -7.77
C ASN A 67 -35.47 -30.90 -6.87
N GLY A 68 -35.24 -30.68 -5.58
CA GLY A 68 -34.92 -31.72 -4.60
C GLY A 68 -33.47 -32.22 -4.63
N GLN A 69 -32.60 -31.63 -5.45
CA GLN A 69 -31.15 -31.90 -5.43
C GLN A 69 -30.41 -30.79 -4.68
N ASP A 70 -29.57 -31.19 -3.74
CA ASP A 70 -28.65 -30.31 -3.04
C ASP A 70 -27.45 -29.99 -3.95
N LEU A 71 -27.31 -28.73 -4.34
CA LEU A 71 -26.23 -28.24 -5.21
C LEU A 71 -25.05 -27.66 -4.42
N GLY A 72 -24.99 -27.91 -3.11
CA GLY A 72 -23.97 -27.41 -2.21
C GLY A 72 -24.28 -26.00 -1.68
N PRO A 73 -23.28 -25.33 -1.08
CA PRO A 73 -23.47 -24.07 -0.36
C PRO A 73 -24.05 -22.95 -1.23
N GLN A 74 -25.13 -22.31 -0.77
CA GLN A 74 -25.74 -21.17 -1.47
C GLN A 74 -24.73 -20.02 -1.65
N SER A 75 -23.91 -19.76 -0.63
CA SER A 75 -22.85 -18.75 -0.66
C SER A 75 -21.85 -18.96 -1.80
N LEU A 76 -21.52 -20.21 -2.13
CA LEU A 76 -20.62 -20.55 -3.24
C LEU A 76 -21.23 -20.11 -4.58
N TRP A 77 -22.52 -20.37 -4.80
CA TRP A 77 -23.21 -19.97 -6.03
C TRP A 77 -23.32 -18.45 -6.18
N VAL A 78 -23.70 -17.76 -5.10
CA VAL A 78 -23.82 -16.29 -5.10
C VAL A 78 -22.46 -15.63 -5.36
N LEU A 79 -21.42 -16.02 -4.63
CA LEU A 79 -20.08 -15.43 -4.79
C LEU A 79 -19.42 -15.82 -6.11
N SER A 80 -19.65 -17.02 -6.61
CA SER A 80 -19.16 -17.43 -7.94
C SER A 80 -19.86 -16.62 -9.04
N GLY A 81 -21.18 -16.43 -8.94
CA GLY A 81 -21.93 -15.58 -9.87
C GLY A 81 -21.43 -14.14 -9.87
N LEU A 82 -21.19 -13.56 -8.68
CA LEU A 82 -20.59 -12.23 -8.55
C LEU A 82 -19.17 -12.18 -9.10
N THR A 83 -18.36 -13.22 -8.89
CA THR A 83 -17.00 -13.30 -9.43
C THR A 83 -17.01 -13.32 -10.96
N VAL A 84 -17.90 -14.12 -11.57
CA VAL A 84 -18.07 -14.16 -13.03
C VAL A 84 -18.56 -12.82 -13.55
N LEU A 85 -19.56 -12.21 -12.91
CA LEU A 85 -20.05 -10.87 -13.28
C LEU A 85 -18.91 -9.83 -13.24
N ASN A 86 -18.11 -9.84 -12.18
CA ASN A 86 -16.96 -8.94 -12.02
C ASN A 86 -15.90 -9.18 -13.09
N ALA A 87 -15.56 -10.44 -13.36
CA ALA A 87 -14.60 -10.81 -14.38
C ALA A 87 -15.06 -10.39 -15.77
N LEU A 88 -16.33 -10.61 -16.12
CA LEU A 88 -16.92 -10.18 -17.38
C LEU A 88 -16.93 -8.67 -17.52
N PHE A 89 -17.33 -7.93 -16.48
CA PHE A 89 -17.30 -6.47 -16.48
C PHE A 89 -15.88 -5.93 -16.69
N ILE A 90 -14.90 -6.45 -15.93
CA ILE A 90 -13.50 -6.03 -16.07
C ILE A 90 -12.95 -6.39 -17.45
N ALA A 91 -13.26 -7.58 -17.98
CA ALA A 91 -12.80 -8.00 -19.30
C ALA A 91 -13.41 -7.13 -20.42
N ALA A 92 -14.71 -6.83 -20.34
CA ALA A 92 -15.42 -6.01 -21.33
C ALA A 92 -14.94 -4.55 -21.33
N PHE A 93 -14.72 -3.97 -20.14
CA PHE A 93 -14.37 -2.56 -19.96
C PHE A 93 -12.89 -2.35 -19.59
N TYR A 94 -12.00 -3.31 -19.86
CA TYR A 94 -10.61 -3.28 -19.35
C TYR A 94 -9.85 -2.02 -19.80
N LYS A 95 -9.97 -1.68 -21.10
CA LYS A 95 -9.27 -0.55 -21.71
C LYS A 95 -9.84 0.79 -21.21
N GLU A 96 -11.15 0.87 -21.04
CA GLU A 96 -11.87 2.04 -20.55
C GLU A 96 -11.58 2.30 -19.07
N LEU A 97 -11.66 1.26 -18.23
CA LEU A 97 -11.33 1.33 -16.80
C LEU A 97 -9.88 1.73 -16.59
N LYS A 98 -8.96 1.14 -17.36
CA LYS A 98 -7.53 1.48 -17.29
C LYS A 98 -7.33 2.95 -17.62
N LEU A 99 -7.84 3.41 -18.76
CA LEU A 99 -7.65 4.78 -19.20
C LEU A 99 -8.29 5.78 -18.23
N SER A 100 -9.54 5.56 -17.83
CA SER A 100 -10.26 6.43 -16.90
C SER A 100 -9.61 6.49 -15.51
N THR A 101 -8.90 5.45 -15.07
CA THR A 101 -8.22 5.43 -13.78
C THR A 101 -6.90 6.22 -13.82
N PHE A 102 -6.17 6.18 -14.93
CA PHE A 102 -4.88 6.87 -15.05
C PHE A 102 -4.98 8.29 -15.61
N ASP A 103 -5.94 8.55 -16.50
CA ASP A 103 -6.19 9.85 -17.09
C ASP A 103 -7.66 10.00 -17.52
N ALA A 104 -8.48 10.55 -16.62
CA ALA A 104 -9.88 10.81 -16.89
C ALA A 104 -10.09 11.90 -17.97
N GLY A 105 -9.14 12.83 -18.13
CA GLY A 105 -9.19 13.88 -19.14
C GLY A 105 -9.01 13.28 -20.54
N LEU A 106 -7.95 12.50 -20.73
CA LEU A 106 -7.70 11.76 -21.96
C LEU A 106 -8.85 10.80 -22.27
N ALA A 107 -9.37 10.08 -21.27
CA ALA A 107 -10.55 9.22 -21.44
C ALA A 107 -11.76 9.98 -22.00
N ALA A 108 -12.04 11.18 -21.47
CA ALA A 108 -13.13 12.01 -21.97
C ALA A 108 -12.88 12.51 -23.40
N THR A 109 -11.64 12.91 -23.74
CA THR A 109 -11.31 13.33 -25.12
C THR A 109 -11.42 12.21 -26.16
N LEU A 110 -11.21 10.96 -25.73
CA LEU A 110 -11.36 9.78 -26.59
C LEU A 110 -12.81 9.28 -26.69
N GLY A 111 -13.77 10.03 -26.14
CA GLY A 111 -15.21 9.75 -26.25
C GLY A 111 -15.76 8.81 -25.18
N PHE A 112 -14.97 8.43 -24.17
CA PHE A 112 -15.48 7.69 -23.02
C PHE A 112 -16.19 8.62 -22.03
N VAL A 113 -17.01 8.03 -21.15
CA VAL A 113 -17.69 8.74 -20.08
C VAL A 113 -17.14 8.28 -18.72
N PRO A 114 -15.98 8.81 -18.25
CA PRO A 114 -15.32 8.42 -17.00
C PRO A 114 -16.24 8.36 -15.79
N ALA A 115 -17.17 9.32 -15.69
CA ALA A 115 -18.14 9.38 -14.60
C ALA A 115 -19.05 8.15 -14.54
N VAL A 116 -19.54 7.66 -15.70
CA VAL A 116 -20.40 6.48 -15.76
C VAL A 116 -19.61 5.23 -15.36
N LEU A 117 -18.39 5.08 -15.89
CA LEU A 117 -17.51 3.96 -15.54
C LEU A 117 -17.18 3.93 -14.05
N HIS A 118 -16.94 5.10 -13.46
CA HIS A 118 -16.72 5.23 -12.01
C HIS A 118 -17.92 4.73 -11.21
N TYR A 119 -19.14 5.19 -11.53
CA TYR A 119 -20.34 4.75 -10.81
C TYR A 119 -20.66 3.28 -11.02
N LEU A 120 -20.45 2.74 -12.24
CA LEU A 120 -20.60 1.32 -12.51
C LEU A 120 -19.63 0.49 -11.68
N LEU A 121 -18.35 0.89 -11.63
CA LEU A 121 -17.34 0.23 -10.81
C LEU A 121 -17.70 0.29 -9.32
N MET A 122 -18.12 1.46 -8.82
CA MET A 122 -18.52 1.62 -7.42
C MET A 122 -19.77 0.81 -7.07
N ALA A 123 -20.75 0.73 -7.98
CA ALA A 123 -21.92 -0.09 -7.80
C ALA A 123 -21.55 -1.58 -7.73
N LEU A 124 -20.68 -2.03 -8.63
CA LEU A 124 -20.20 -3.41 -8.69
C LEU A 124 -19.42 -3.81 -7.42
N VAL A 125 -18.53 -2.92 -6.95
CA VAL A 125 -17.80 -3.10 -5.68
C VAL A 125 -18.80 -3.18 -4.53
N ALA A 126 -19.79 -2.31 -4.46
CA ALA A 126 -20.78 -2.31 -3.39
C ALA A 126 -21.62 -3.59 -3.36
N VAL A 127 -22.13 -4.04 -4.51
CA VAL A 127 -22.91 -5.29 -4.62
C VAL A 127 -22.05 -6.50 -4.23
N THR A 128 -20.81 -6.57 -4.72
CA THR A 128 -19.88 -7.65 -4.38
C THR A 128 -19.57 -7.68 -2.89
N THR A 129 -19.33 -6.52 -2.29
CA THR A 129 -19.02 -6.39 -0.87
C THR A 129 -20.19 -6.85 0.00
N VAL A 130 -21.41 -6.42 -0.32
CA VAL A 130 -22.62 -6.83 0.43
C VAL A 130 -22.90 -8.32 0.25
N GLY A 131 -22.71 -8.87 -0.96
CA GLY A 131 -22.83 -10.32 -1.19
C GLY A 131 -21.78 -11.14 -0.43
N ALA A 132 -20.57 -10.59 -0.23
CA ALA A 132 -19.54 -11.22 0.59
C ALA A 132 -19.86 -11.17 2.10
N PHE A 133 -20.51 -10.10 2.57
CA PHE A 133 -20.83 -9.93 3.99
C PHE A 133 -21.71 -11.05 4.54
N SER A 134 -22.69 -11.52 3.77
CA SER A 134 -23.59 -12.60 4.21
C SER A 134 -22.91 -13.96 4.35
N ALA A 135 -21.80 -14.18 3.63
CA ALA A 135 -21.08 -15.46 3.65
C ALA A 135 -19.89 -15.44 4.60
N VAL A 136 -19.17 -14.33 4.65
CA VAL A 136 -17.82 -14.24 5.23
C VAL A 136 -17.76 -13.28 6.42
N GLY A 137 -18.76 -12.40 6.57
CA GLY A 137 -18.79 -11.37 7.62
C GLY A 137 -18.16 -10.05 7.18
N ALA A 138 -18.51 -8.98 7.90
CA ALA A 138 -18.12 -7.62 7.54
C ALA A 138 -16.61 -7.38 7.68
N ILE A 139 -15.98 -7.84 8.78
CA ILE A 139 -14.58 -7.57 9.08
C ILE A 139 -13.66 -8.21 8.03
N LEU A 140 -13.85 -9.51 7.77
CA LEU A 140 -13.00 -10.22 6.82
C LEU A 140 -13.23 -9.72 5.38
N SER A 141 -14.46 -9.36 5.03
CA SER A 141 -14.74 -8.78 3.71
C SER A 141 -14.00 -7.46 3.50
N VAL A 142 -13.96 -6.57 4.51
CA VAL A 142 -13.17 -5.33 4.44
C VAL A 142 -11.68 -5.64 4.31
N ALA A 143 -11.17 -6.62 5.07
CA ALA A 143 -9.77 -7.03 4.98
C ALA A 143 -9.40 -7.53 3.56
N LEU A 144 -10.25 -8.36 2.94
CA LEU A 144 -10.04 -8.90 1.59
C LEU A 144 -10.16 -7.84 0.49
N ILE A 145 -10.96 -6.79 0.71
CA ILE A 145 -11.09 -5.67 -0.24
C ILE A 145 -9.86 -4.76 -0.21
N ILE A 146 -9.22 -4.61 0.96
CA ILE A 146 -8.14 -3.61 1.14
C ILE A 146 -6.76 -4.25 1.06
N VAL A 147 -6.51 -5.32 1.81
CA VAL A 147 -5.15 -5.80 2.08
C VAL A 147 -4.48 -6.40 0.84
N PRO A 148 -5.10 -7.32 0.07
CA PRO A 148 -4.47 -7.87 -1.12
C PRO A 148 -4.11 -6.83 -2.20
N PRO A 149 -4.99 -5.89 -2.62
CA PRO A 149 -4.62 -4.92 -3.65
C PRO A 149 -3.57 -3.92 -3.17
N VAL A 150 -3.62 -3.48 -1.91
CA VAL A 150 -2.57 -2.63 -1.34
C VAL A 150 -1.24 -3.37 -1.34
N SER A 151 -1.20 -4.61 -0.86
CA SER A 151 0.01 -5.44 -0.87
C SER A 151 0.55 -5.63 -2.29
N ALA A 152 -0.31 -5.97 -3.25
CA ALA A 152 0.08 -6.14 -4.66
C ALA A 152 0.65 -4.85 -5.27
N SER A 153 0.09 -3.69 -4.92
CA SER A 153 0.56 -2.38 -5.42
C SER A 153 1.99 -2.02 -4.98
N MET A 154 2.45 -2.57 -3.85
CA MET A 154 3.83 -2.40 -3.38
C MET A 154 4.82 -3.31 -4.12
N LEU A 155 4.32 -4.42 -4.69
CA LEU A 155 5.12 -5.41 -5.41
C LEU A 155 5.23 -5.09 -6.91
N THR A 156 4.15 -4.62 -7.54
CA THR A 156 4.11 -4.39 -8.99
C THR A 156 3.35 -3.13 -9.37
N ARG A 157 3.80 -2.49 -10.46
CA ARG A 157 3.15 -1.31 -11.05
C ARG A 157 2.35 -1.61 -12.31
N ARG A 158 2.38 -2.86 -12.80
CA ARG A 158 1.65 -3.26 -14.01
C ARG A 158 0.25 -3.71 -13.62
N LEU A 159 -0.79 -3.05 -14.12
CA LEU A 159 -2.19 -3.32 -13.77
C LEU A 159 -2.60 -4.81 -13.88
N PRO A 160 -2.29 -5.56 -14.97
CA PRO A 160 -2.63 -6.99 -15.03
C PRO A 160 -1.93 -7.81 -13.92
N ALA A 161 -0.66 -7.51 -13.67
CA ALA A 161 0.10 -8.18 -12.62
C ALA A 161 -0.42 -7.80 -11.24
N LEU A 162 -0.88 -6.57 -11.03
CA LEU A 162 -1.47 -6.12 -9.77
C LEU A 162 -2.75 -6.91 -9.47
N ILE A 163 -3.64 -7.05 -10.45
CA ILE A 163 -4.87 -7.85 -10.31
C ILE A 163 -4.53 -9.31 -9.99
N GLY A 164 -3.63 -9.93 -10.76
CA GLY A 164 -3.25 -11.33 -10.56
C GLY A 164 -2.56 -11.58 -9.21
N VAL A 165 -1.62 -10.73 -8.81
CA VAL A 165 -0.94 -10.83 -7.50
C VAL A 165 -1.92 -10.58 -6.35
N SER A 166 -2.85 -9.63 -6.50
CA SER A 166 -3.89 -9.37 -5.50
C SER A 166 -4.79 -10.58 -5.30
N MET A 167 -5.25 -11.22 -6.38
CA MET A 167 -6.02 -12.46 -6.32
C MET A 167 -5.22 -13.59 -5.66
N ALA A 168 -3.95 -13.76 -6.02
CA ALA A 168 -3.09 -14.79 -5.43
C ALA A 168 -2.86 -14.58 -3.93
N ILE A 169 -2.62 -13.33 -3.50
CA ILE A 169 -2.49 -12.98 -2.08
C ILE A 169 -3.81 -13.25 -1.34
N GLY A 170 -4.95 -12.84 -1.90
CA GLY A 170 -6.27 -13.06 -1.29
C GLY A 170 -6.59 -14.54 -1.13
N ALA A 171 -6.51 -15.32 -2.21
CA ALA A 171 -6.79 -16.75 -2.20
C ALA A 171 -5.78 -17.52 -1.33
N GLY A 172 -4.49 -17.22 -1.46
CA GLY A 172 -3.43 -17.86 -0.66
C GLY A 172 -3.58 -17.58 0.83
N SER A 173 -3.91 -16.33 1.21
CA SER A 173 -4.13 -15.96 2.62
C SER A 173 -5.42 -16.57 3.17
N ALA A 174 -6.46 -16.73 2.35
CA ALA A 174 -7.69 -17.42 2.74
C ALA A 174 -7.43 -18.92 3.02
N LEU A 175 -6.71 -19.61 2.13
CA LEU A 175 -6.36 -21.02 2.31
C LEU A 175 -5.45 -21.23 3.52
N ALA A 176 -4.37 -20.45 3.63
CA ALA A 176 -3.44 -20.54 4.74
C ALA A 176 -4.11 -20.15 6.07
N GLY A 177 -4.90 -19.08 6.09
CA GLY A 177 -5.62 -18.62 7.26
C GLY A 177 -6.66 -19.62 7.74
N TYR A 178 -7.39 -20.27 6.84
CA TYR A 178 -8.30 -21.36 7.18
C TYR A 178 -7.55 -22.55 7.80
N ALA A 179 -6.46 -23.01 7.16
CA ALA A 179 -5.67 -24.12 7.70
C ALA A 179 -5.11 -23.83 9.10
N LEU A 180 -4.61 -22.61 9.32
CA LEU A 180 -4.14 -22.16 10.63
C LEU A 180 -5.28 -22.06 11.65
N ALA A 181 -6.47 -21.61 11.22
CA ALA A 181 -7.64 -21.51 12.09
C ALA A 181 -8.07 -22.89 12.59
N SER A 182 -8.12 -23.87 11.68
CA SER A 182 -8.44 -25.26 12.00
C SER A 182 -7.40 -25.90 12.92
N TYR A 183 -6.11 -25.59 12.72
CA TYR A 183 -5.04 -26.14 13.55
C TYR A 183 -5.06 -25.58 14.98
N TRP A 184 -5.29 -24.27 15.14
CA TRP A 184 -5.33 -23.61 16.45
C TRP A 184 -6.72 -23.55 17.09
N ASN A 185 -7.74 -24.06 16.40
CA ASN A 185 -9.15 -24.02 16.83
C ASN A 185 -9.60 -22.59 17.22
N VAL A 186 -9.30 -21.63 16.34
CA VAL A 186 -9.66 -20.21 16.50
C VAL A 186 -10.63 -19.76 15.41
N SER A 187 -11.20 -18.55 15.55
CA SER A 187 -12.09 -17.96 14.54
C SER A 187 -11.46 -17.99 13.13
N ILE A 188 -12.15 -18.61 12.18
CA ILE A 188 -11.73 -18.70 10.77
C ILE A 188 -11.55 -17.29 10.19
N SER A 189 -12.58 -16.44 10.33
CA SER A 189 -12.55 -15.07 9.81
C SER A 189 -11.43 -14.24 10.43
N GLY A 190 -11.24 -14.35 11.76
CA GLY A 190 -10.17 -13.66 12.48
C GLY A 190 -8.77 -14.13 12.06
N MET A 191 -8.57 -15.43 11.87
CA MET A 191 -7.28 -15.97 11.47
C MET A 191 -6.93 -15.64 10.00
N ILE A 192 -7.90 -15.65 9.09
CA ILE A 192 -7.67 -15.19 7.71
C ILE A 192 -7.30 -13.70 7.69
N ALA A 193 -8.02 -12.86 8.44
CA ALA A 193 -7.69 -11.44 8.56
C ALA A 193 -6.28 -11.22 9.17
N THR A 194 -5.91 -12.01 10.17
CA THR A 194 -4.57 -11.98 10.78
C THR A 194 -3.50 -12.42 9.80
N THR A 195 -3.77 -13.46 9.00
CA THR A 195 -2.87 -13.95 7.96
C THR A 195 -2.65 -12.89 6.88
N LEU A 196 -3.72 -12.23 6.42
CA LEU A 196 -3.64 -11.08 5.51
C LEU A 196 -2.79 -9.96 6.12
N GLY A 197 -2.99 -9.63 7.39
CA GLY A 197 -2.18 -8.66 8.12
C GLY A 197 -0.70 -9.03 8.18
N GLY A 198 -0.39 -10.31 8.42
CA GLY A 198 0.98 -10.84 8.40
C GLY A 198 1.62 -10.76 7.02
N VAL A 199 0.90 -11.14 5.97
CA VAL A 199 1.37 -11.01 4.57
C VAL A 199 1.64 -9.56 4.23
N PHE A 200 0.72 -8.65 4.56
CA PHE A 200 0.92 -7.22 4.35
C PHE A 200 2.10 -6.67 5.14
N GLY A 201 2.26 -7.06 6.41
CA GLY A 201 3.42 -6.69 7.22
C GLY A 201 4.73 -7.15 6.58
N GLY A 202 4.79 -8.38 6.09
CA GLY A 202 5.92 -8.90 5.34
C GLY A 202 6.20 -8.08 4.07
N VAL A 203 5.17 -7.82 3.27
CA VAL A 203 5.28 -6.98 2.06
C VAL A 203 5.74 -5.56 2.39
N LEU A 204 5.19 -4.93 3.43
CA LEU A 204 5.55 -3.58 3.86
C LEU A 204 7.02 -3.49 4.28
N LEU A 205 7.57 -4.52 4.91
CA LEU A 205 8.97 -4.56 5.31
C LEU A 205 9.90 -4.82 4.12
N PHE A 206 9.56 -5.79 3.27
CA PHE A 206 10.48 -6.37 2.28
C PHE A 206 10.23 -5.95 0.83
N ALA A 207 9.18 -5.17 0.52
CA ALA A 207 8.89 -4.78 -0.86
C ALA A 207 10.09 -4.04 -1.51
N PRO A 208 10.46 -4.38 -2.76
CA PRO A 208 11.73 -3.97 -3.36
C PRO A 208 11.84 -2.46 -3.64
N THR A 209 10.71 -1.80 -3.90
CA THR A 209 10.68 -0.37 -4.24
C THR A 209 10.10 0.50 -3.12
N GLN A 210 9.06 0.03 -2.45
CA GLN A 210 8.33 0.80 -1.43
C GLN A 210 8.55 0.27 -0.01
N GLY A 211 9.23 -0.86 0.19
CA GLY A 211 9.41 -1.46 1.51
C GLY A 211 10.25 -0.61 2.44
N LEU A 212 9.93 -0.63 3.73
CA LEU A 212 10.60 0.19 4.74
C LEU A 212 12.11 -0.10 4.83
N ILE A 213 12.52 -1.36 4.70
CA ILE A 213 13.93 -1.76 4.74
C ILE A 213 14.66 -1.26 3.48
N ALA A 214 14.06 -1.46 2.30
CA ALA A 214 14.63 -0.99 1.04
C ALA A 214 14.80 0.54 1.05
N GLN A 215 13.82 1.28 1.58
CA GLN A 215 13.90 2.73 1.74
C GLN A 215 14.97 3.14 2.77
N ALA A 216 15.06 2.46 3.90
CA ALA A 216 16.07 2.75 4.92
C ALA A 216 17.50 2.53 4.39
N ILE A 217 17.73 1.46 3.64
CA ILE A 217 19.03 1.17 3.00
C ILE A 217 19.36 2.25 1.96
N ARG A 218 18.42 2.58 1.06
CA ARG A 218 18.64 3.64 0.05
C ARG A 218 18.92 4.99 0.70
N ARG A 219 18.18 5.38 1.73
CA ARG A 219 18.41 6.63 2.48
C ARG A 219 19.78 6.65 3.14
N ARG A 220 20.22 5.52 3.72
CA ARG A 220 21.58 5.41 4.28
C ARG A 220 22.64 5.55 3.19
N GLN A 221 22.51 4.84 2.08
CA GLN A 221 23.43 4.94 0.95
C GLN A 221 23.51 6.36 0.38
N GLN A 222 22.36 7.02 0.17
CA GLN A 222 22.28 8.40 -0.29
C GLN A 222 22.94 9.38 0.70
N ARG A 223 22.71 9.22 2.01
CA ARG A 223 23.38 10.04 3.04
C ARG A 223 24.89 9.88 3.01
N THR A 224 25.38 8.65 2.86
CA THR A 224 26.81 8.38 2.77
C THR A 224 27.39 8.94 1.48
N GLN A 225 26.71 8.79 0.34
CA GLN A 225 27.13 9.35 -0.94
C GLN A 225 27.21 10.88 -0.89
N PHE A 226 26.16 11.53 -0.38
CA PHE A 226 26.13 12.98 -0.21
C PHE A 226 27.27 13.48 0.68
N ALA A 227 27.57 12.79 1.78
CA ALA A 227 28.71 13.14 2.63
C ALA A 227 30.06 12.94 1.92
N THR A 228 30.23 11.88 1.12
CA THR A 228 31.44 11.71 0.28
C THR A 228 31.58 12.83 -0.74
N GLU A 229 30.48 13.23 -1.39
CA GLU A 229 30.47 14.34 -2.36
C GLU A 229 30.81 15.68 -1.67
N MET A 230 30.23 15.97 -0.49
CA MET A 230 30.57 17.16 0.30
C MET A 230 32.05 17.19 0.72
N LEU A 231 32.61 16.06 1.15
CA LEU A 231 34.03 15.97 1.48
C LEU A 231 34.90 16.34 0.27
N VAL A 232 34.58 15.77 -0.89
CA VAL A 232 35.35 15.99 -2.12
C VAL A 232 35.25 17.45 -2.59
N VAL A 233 34.07 18.07 -2.49
CA VAL A 233 33.89 19.50 -2.79
C VAL A 233 34.65 20.37 -1.78
N HIS A 234 34.57 20.08 -0.48
CA HIS A 234 35.28 20.84 0.55
C HIS A 234 36.81 20.80 0.33
N LEU A 235 37.38 19.61 0.04
CA LEU A 235 38.79 19.47 -0.29
C LEU A 235 39.17 20.21 -1.58
N ALA A 236 38.29 20.23 -2.59
CA ALA A 236 38.53 20.95 -3.84
C ALA A 236 38.51 22.47 -3.64
N THR A 237 37.63 22.98 -2.78
CA THR A 237 37.53 24.41 -2.46
C THR A 237 38.78 24.94 -1.75
N HIS A 238 39.41 24.11 -0.92
CA HIS A 238 40.60 24.49 -0.16
C HIS A 238 41.93 24.07 -0.83
N GLU A 239 41.85 23.40 -1.98
CA GLU A 239 43.02 23.05 -2.78
C GLU A 239 43.71 24.32 -3.30
N ALA A 240 45.04 24.40 -3.15
CA ALA A 240 45.86 25.56 -3.50
C ALA A 240 45.60 26.85 -2.70
N THR A 241 44.93 26.75 -1.54
CA THR A 241 44.87 27.83 -0.56
C THR A 241 46.02 27.75 0.45
N PRO A 242 46.50 28.88 1.00
CA PRO A 242 47.59 28.87 1.99
C PRO A 242 47.25 28.13 3.30
N GLN A 243 45.99 27.74 3.52
CA GLN A 243 45.49 27.01 4.69
C GLN A 243 45.25 25.51 4.42
N GLN A 244 45.60 25.01 3.23
CA GLN A 244 45.30 23.64 2.79
C GLN A 244 45.75 22.55 3.78
N GLU A 245 46.94 22.68 4.38
CA GLU A 245 47.49 21.69 5.33
C GLU A 245 46.66 21.60 6.63
N GLN A 246 46.03 22.69 7.06
CA GLN A 246 45.17 22.71 8.25
C GLN A 246 43.75 22.22 7.92
N GLU A 247 43.17 22.72 6.82
CA GLU A 247 41.79 22.45 6.40
C GLU A 247 41.60 21.00 5.89
N SER A 248 42.64 20.38 5.34
CA SER A 248 42.56 19.04 4.75
C SER A 248 42.82 17.91 5.75
N THR A 249 42.78 18.19 7.06
CA THR A 249 43.02 17.21 8.12
C THR A 249 41.70 16.67 8.68
N LEU A 250 41.67 15.39 9.07
CA LEU A 250 40.51 14.75 9.71
C LEU A 250 39.94 15.55 10.89
N LEU A 251 40.82 16.14 11.70
CA LEU A 251 40.46 16.88 12.91
C LEU A 251 39.76 18.21 12.60
N HIS A 252 40.05 18.81 11.45
CA HIS A 252 39.44 20.08 11.03
C HIS A 252 38.11 19.85 10.32
N LEU A 253 37.99 18.76 9.55
CA LEU A 253 36.72 18.29 8.98
C LEU A 253 35.64 18.07 10.05
N GLU A 254 36.02 17.65 11.27
CA GLU A 254 35.08 17.52 12.39
C GLU A 254 34.50 18.86 12.83
N GLN A 255 35.31 19.92 12.82
CA GLN A 255 34.94 21.27 13.28
C GLN A 255 34.12 22.03 12.25
N GLU A 256 34.53 21.99 10.99
CA GLU A 256 33.89 22.70 9.87
C GLU A 256 32.59 22.03 9.39
N LEU A 257 32.60 20.69 9.22
CA LEU A 257 31.45 19.95 8.69
C LEU A 257 30.51 19.42 9.80
N GLY A 258 30.88 19.59 11.06
CA GLY A 258 30.10 19.15 12.23
C GLY A 258 29.89 17.63 12.29
N TRP A 259 30.81 16.84 11.73
CA TRP A 259 30.71 15.39 11.71
C TRP A 259 31.33 14.77 12.97
N GLN A 260 30.66 13.77 13.54
CA GLN A 260 31.25 12.94 14.59
C GLN A 260 32.47 12.18 14.06
N THR A 261 33.48 11.97 14.91
CA THR A 261 34.76 11.32 14.58
C THR A 261 34.60 10.00 13.84
N ASP A 262 33.74 9.10 14.33
CA ASP A 262 33.49 7.81 13.68
C ASP A 262 32.90 7.97 12.28
N ARG A 263 32.03 8.97 12.09
CA ARG A 263 31.41 9.26 10.80
C ARG A 263 32.42 9.87 9.83
N ALA A 264 33.24 10.83 10.28
CA ALA A 264 34.28 11.43 9.45
C ALA A 264 35.27 10.37 8.95
N ALA A 265 35.75 9.49 9.85
CA ALA A 265 36.62 8.38 9.51
C ALA A 265 35.98 7.41 8.50
N GLN A 266 34.70 7.06 8.67
CA GLN A 266 33.97 6.20 7.73
C GLN A 266 33.85 6.83 6.34
N ILE A 267 33.55 8.13 6.25
CA ILE A 267 33.40 8.83 4.97
C ILE A 267 34.75 8.93 4.25
N VAL A 268 35.84 9.25 4.97
CA VAL A 268 37.19 9.29 4.42
C VAL A 268 37.65 7.91 3.94
N ALA A 269 37.43 6.87 4.74
CA ALA A 269 37.73 5.49 4.34
C ALA A 269 36.99 5.09 3.06
N LYS A 270 35.70 5.44 2.96
CA LYS A 270 34.91 5.19 1.76
C LYS A 270 35.39 6.00 0.55
N ALA A 271 35.70 7.29 0.74
CA ALA A 271 36.24 8.15 -0.33
C ALA A 271 37.57 7.61 -0.86
N ARG A 272 38.43 7.09 0.03
CA ARG A 272 39.69 6.43 -0.32
C ARG A 272 39.46 5.11 -1.04
N GLN A 273 38.51 4.28 -0.59
CA GLN A 273 38.14 3.03 -1.28
C GLN A 273 37.61 3.28 -2.70
N LEU A 274 36.89 4.39 -2.90
CA LEU A 274 36.42 4.84 -4.22
C LEU A 274 37.53 5.51 -5.05
N GLY A 275 38.75 5.63 -4.51
CA GLY A 275 39.89 6.25 -5.20
C GLY A 275 39.74 7.76 -5.42
N LEU A 276 38.94 8.45 -4.61
CA LEU A 276 38.66 9.89 -4.72
C LEU A 276 39.66 10.74 -3.91
N VAL A 277 40.18 10.19 -2.81
CA VAL A 277 41.05 10.89 -1.86
C VAL A 277 42.22 10.00 -1.48
N LEU A 278 43.40 10.58 -1.29
CA LEU A 278 44.63 9.95 -0.80
C LEU A 278 45.10 10.64 0.48
N TYR A 279 45.86 9.92 1.29
CA TYR A 279 46.55 10.49 2.45
C TYR A 279 47.99 10.83 2.02
N GLN A 280 48.37 12.11 2.08
CA GLN A 280 49.72 12.60 1.78
C GLN A 280 50.18 13.52 2.91
N ASP A 281 51.35 13.24 3.48
CA ASP A 281 52.02 14.10 4.48
C ASP A 281 51.16 14.56 5.67
N GLY A 282 50.23 13.70 6.13
CA GLY A 282 49.36 14.00 7.27
C GLY A 282 47.99 14.58 6.88
N ALA A 283 47.79 14.96 5.62
CA ALA A 283 46.58 15.59 5.11
C ALA A 283 45.90 14.77 3.99
N LEU A 284 44.63 15.09 3.71
CA LEU A 284 43.84 14.49 2.64
C LEU A 284 44.03 15.28 1.34
N ALA A 285 44.42 14.58 0.27
CA ALA A 285 44.59 15.16 -1.06
C ALA A 285 43.63 14.51 -2.07
N LEU A 286 43.09 15.29 -3.00
CA LEU A 286 42.22 14.78 -4.06
C LEU A 286 43.01 14.04 -5.14
N THR A 287 42.47 12.91 -5.59
CA THR A 287 42.94 12.25 -6.82
C THR A 287 42.40 12.95 -8.08
N PRO A 288 42.94 12.68 -9.27
CA PRO A 288 42.34 13.17 -10.53
C PRO A 288 40.85 12.81 -10.67
N SER A 289 40.46 11.61 -10.23
CA SER A 289 39.07 11.17 -10.18
C SER A 289 38.24 11.97 -9.19
N GLY A 290 38.78 12.27 -8.01
CA GLY A 290 38.17 13.14 -7.00
C GLY A 290 37.89 14.55 -7.53
N LYS A 291 38.87 15.16 -8.21
CA LYS A 291 38.71 16.50 -8.83
C LYS A 291 37.62 16.54 -9.89
N THR A 292 37.54 15.49 -10.71
CA THR A 292 36.50 15.35 -11.74
C THR A 292 35.11 15.24 -11.10
N LEU A 293 34.99 14.50 -10.00
CA LEU A 293 33.73 14.42 -9.25
C LEU A 293 33.37 15.75 -8.60
N ALA A 294 34.33 16.44 -7.97
CA ALA A 294 34.12 17.75 -7.32
C ALA A 294 33.54 18.77 -8.30
N THR A 295 34.14 18.89 -9.49
CA THR A 295 33.68 19.81 -10.55
C THR A 295 32.29 19.44 -11.07
N THR A 296 32.00 18.15 -11.24
CA THR A 296 30.68 17.68 -11.67
C THR A 296 29.60 17.97 -10.63
N VAL A 297 29.90 17.80 -9.34
CA VAL A 297 28.96 18.05 -8.24
C VAL A 297 28.74 19.54 -8.03
N ALA A 298 29.79 20.36 -8.08
CA ALA A 298 29.69 21.81 -7.94
C ALA A 298 28.90 22.49 -9.08
N ALA A 299 28.78 21.83 -10.23
CA ALA A 299 28.00 22.30 -11.38
C ALA A 299 26.52 21.86 -11.38
N ARG A 300 26.10 20.98 -10.44
CA ARG A 300 24.70 20.53 -10.28
C ARG A 300 23.90 21.47 -9.38
#